data_AF-A0A2V6AKD0-F1
#
_entry.id   AF-A0A2V6AKD0-F1
#
_cell.length_a   1.000
_cell.length_b   1.000
_cell.length_c   1.000
_cell.angle_alpha   90.00
_cell.angle_beta   90.00
_cell.angle_gamma   90.00
#
_symmetry.space_group_name_H-M   'P 1'
#
loop_
_entity.id
_entity.type
_entity.pdbx_description
1 polymer ?
#
loop_
_entity_poly.entity_id
_entity_poly.type
_entity_poly.pdbx_seq_one_letter_code
_entity_poly.pdbx_strand_id
1 'polypeptide(L)'
;MIKRLFVAIDPPESTRKFLADLDPHIRGVRWTDVEQMHLTLAFFGEVPDGVDLAMREKLSAIQFGAFFLPITAVGTFPPKGPPKIIWIGVGRGHPHLFQVHKRV
;
A
#
# COMPACT_ATOMS: atom_id res chain seq x y z
N MET A 1 -8.44 12.22 -19.36
CA MET A 1 -7.07 12.64 -18.97
C MET A 1 -6.24 11.40 -18.63
N ILE A 2 -4.93 11.41 -18.88
CA ILE A 2 -4.04 10.32 -18.43
C ILE A 2 -4.03 10.29 -16.90
N LYS A 3 -4.20 9.10 -16.33
CA LYS A 3 -4.21 8.89 -14.86
C LYS A 3 -3.04 8.01 -14.48
N ARG A 4 -2.40 8.30 -13.34
CA ARG A 4 -1.42 7.41 -12.73
C ARG A 4 -2.12 6.48 -11.76
N LEU A 5 -2.16 5.18 -12.04
CA LEU A 5 -2.93 4.22 -11.27
C LEU A 5 -2.06 3.21 -10.51
N PHE A 6 -2.58 2.79 -9.37
CA PHE A 6 -2.10 1.67 -8.58
C PHE A 6 -3.30 1.04 -7.86
N VAL A 7 -3.13 -0.18 -7.39
CA VAL A 7 -4.10 -0.90 -6.54
C VAL A 7 -3.43 -1.18 -5.21
N ALA A 8 -4.19 -1.00 -4.12
CA ALA A 8 -3.69 -1.17 -2.77
C ALA A 8 -4.78 -1.75 -1.84
N ILE A 9 -4.33 -2.20 -0.67
CA ILE A 9 -5.19 -2.54 0.46
C ILE A 9 -5.06 -1.43 1.49
N ASP A 10 -6.20 -0.92 1.96
CA ASP A 10 -6.24 0.03 3.06
C ASP A 10 -6.17 -0.72 4.40
N PRO A 11 -5.21 -0.40 5.29
CA PRO A 11 -5.22 -0.92 6.65
C PRO A 11 -6.45 -0.43 7.40
N PRO A 12 -6.93 -1.16 8.43
CA PRO A 12 -7.98 -0.67 9.32
C PRO A 12 -7.64 0.71 9.90
N GLU A 13 -8.65 1.55 10.13
CA GLU A 13 -8.47 2.92 10.66
C GLU A 13 -7.67 2.93 11.99
N SER A 14 -7.95 1.98 12.88
CA SER A 14 -7.22 1.82 14.15
C SER A 14 -5.72 1.58 13.93
N THR A 15 -5.37 0.80 12.92
CA THR A 15 -3.98 0.55 12.52
C THR A 15 -3.33 1.82 11.97
N ARG A 16 -4.03 2.56 11.09
CA ARG A 16 -3.47 3.81 10.52
C ARG A 16 -3.22 4.85 11.61
N LYS A 17 -4.15 5.02 12.56
CA LYS A 17 -3.97 5.92 13.73
C LYS A 17 -2.80 5.49 14.60
N PHE A 18 -2.75 4.21 14.97
CA PHE A 18 -1.63 3.68 15.75
C PHE A 18 -0.28 3.96 15.10
N LEU A 19 -0.17 3.78 13.78
CA LEU A 19 1.05 4.06 13.03
C LEU A 19 1.35 5.56 12.91
N ALA A 20 0.34 6.41 12.79
CA ALA A 20 0.49 7.86 12.72
C ALA A 20 0.96 8.46 14.05
N ASP A 21 0.53 7.87 15.16
CA ASP A 21 0.95 8.23 16.51
C ASP A 21 2.39 7.79 16.81
N LEU A 22 2.98 6.90 15.98
CA LEU A 22 4.42 6.66 16.00
C LEU A 22 5.11 7.90 15.41
N ASP A 23 5.39 8.88 16.27
CA ASP A 23 6.25 10.01 15.93
C ASP A 23 7.70 9.73 16.37
N PRO A 24 8.56 9.16 15.50
CA PRO A 24 9.95 8.90 15.82
C PRO A 24 10.82 10.18 15.78
N HIS A 25 10.23 11.37 15.56
CA HIS A 25 10.95 12.65 15.52
C HIS A 25 12.13 12.68 14.53
N ILE A 26 11.99 12.00 13.39
CA ILE A 26 13.04 11.92 12.37
C ILE A 26 13.11 13.25 11.59
N ARG A 27 14.23 13.97 11.75
CA ARG A 27 14.46 15.24 11.06
C ARG A 27 14.47 15.06 9.53
N GLY A 28 13.79 15.97 8.82
CA GLY A 28 13.81 16.04 7.36
C GLY A 28 12.85 15.08 6.66
N VAL A 29 12.02 14.34 7.42
CA VAL A 29 10.98 13.47 6.87
C VAL A 29 9.68 14.26 6.75
N ARG A 30 9.06 14.18 5.57
CA ARG A 30 7.68 14.61 5.36
C ARG A 30 6.79 13.37 5.47
N TRP A 31 6.04 13.26 6.55
CA TRP A 31 5.12 12.15 6.77
C TRP A 31 3.93 12.20 5.81
N THR A 32 3.46 11.02 5.41
CA THR A 32 2.24 10.88 4.62
C THR A 32 1.02 11.17 5.49
N ASP A 33 -0.06 11.64 4.89
CA ASP A 33 -1.35 11.73 5.58
C ASP A 33 -1.81 10.32 6.00
N VAL A 34 -2.47 10.23 7.15
CA VAL A 34 -3.01 8.98 7.70
C VAL A 34 -3.95 8.31 6.71
N GLU A 35 -4.78 9.09 6.01
CA GLU A 35 -5.72 8.58 5.01
C GLU A 35 -5.04 8.15 3.70
N GLN A 36 -3.74 8.39 3.56
CA GLN A 36 -2.94 7.94 2.42
C GLN A 36 -2.11 6.69 2.74
N MET A 37 -2.15 6.17 3.97
CA MET A 37 -1.44 4.94 4.32
C MET A 37 -2.10 3.72 3.68
N HIS A 38 -1.34 2.99 2.86
CA HIS A 38 -1.83 1.85 2.12
C HIS A 38 -0.74 0.79 1.90
N LEU A 39 -1.15 -0.46 1.68
CA LEU A 39 -0.28 -1.52 1.19
C LEU A 39 -0.47 -1.67 -0.32
N THR A 40 0.48 -1.14 -1.11
CA THR A 40 0.43 -1.25 -2.57
C THR A 40 0.55 -2.71 -3.01
N LEU A 41 -0.36 -3.14 -3.90
CA LEU A 41 -0.33 -4.45 -4.54
C LEU A 41 0.29 -4.39 -5.94
N ALA A 42 -0.12 -3.42 -6.76
CA ALA A 42 0.38 -3.27 -8.12
C ALA A 42 0.42 -1.80 -8.54
N PHE A 43 1.44 -1.43 -9.30
CA PHE A 43 1.61 -0.09 -9.86
C PHE A 43 1.51 -0.15 -11.39
N PHE A 44 0.58 0.61 -11.97
CA PHE A 44 0.28 0.58 -13.40
C PHE A 44 0.88 1.76 -14.18
N GLY A 45 1.43 2.75 -13.49
CA GLY A 45 1.96 3.95 -14.13
C GLY A 45 0.86 4.77 -14.78
N GLU A 46 1.21 5.45 -15.87
CA GLU A 46 0.29 6.24 -16.67
C GLU A 46 -0.57 5.33 -17.53
N VAL A 47 -1.90 5.41 -17.35
CA VAL A 47 -2.86 4.67 -18.17
C VAL A 47 -3.69 5.64 -19.03
N PRO A 48 -4.12 5.20 -20.24
CA PRO A 48 -5.08 5.92 -21.05
C PRO A 48 -6.39 6.21 -20.32
N ASP A 49 -7.08 7.25 -20.77
CA ASP A 49 -8.38 7.63 -20.21
C ASP A 49 -9.43 6.52 -20.40
N GLY A 50 -10.32 6.35 -19.43
CA GLY A 50 -11.37 5.33 -19.44
C GLY A 50 -10.95 3.92 -19.01
N VAL A 51 -9.64 3.65 -18.88
CA VAL A 51 -9.14 2.36 -18.36
C VAL A 51 -9.52 2.17 -16.88
N ASP A 52 -9.65 3.27 -16.12
CA ASP A 52 -9.94 3.21 -14.69
C ASP A 52 -11.31 2.62 -14.37
N LEU A 53 -12.31 2.84 -15.22
CA LEU A 53 -13.65 2.26 -15.01
C LEU A 53 -13.61 0.74 -15.17
N ALA A 54 -13.01 0.25 -16.25
CA ALA A 54 -12.86 -1.19 -16.50
C ALA A 54 -12.00 -1.87 -15.43
N MET A 55 -10.97 -1.19 -14.91
CA MET A 55 -10.19 -1.68 -13.77
C MET A 55 -11.06 -1.79 -12.51
N ARG A 56 -11.83 -0.76 -12.17
CA ARG A 56 -12.73 -0.78 -10.99
C ARG A 56 -13.73 -1.93 -11.06
N GLU A 57 -14.35 -2.15 -12.22
CA GLU A 57 -15.28 -3.27 -12.42
C GLU A 57 -14.59 -4.62 -12.18
N LYS A 58 -13.43 -4.86 -12.80
CA LYS A 58 -12.69 -6.12 -12.63
C LYS A 58 -12.22 -6.33 -11.18
N LEU A 59 -11.73 -5.28 -10.53
CA LEU A 59 -11.29 -5.33 -9.14
C LEU A 59 -12.46 -5.58 -8.19
N SER A 60 -13.67 -5.08 -8.49
CA SER A 60 -14.86 -5.31 -7.66
C SER A 60 -15.29 -6.78 -7.61
N ALA A 61 -14.92 -7.59 -8.61
CA ALA A 61 -15.18 -9.02 -8.63
C ALA A 61 -14.20 -9.84 -7.75
N ILE A 62 -13.12 -9.22 -7.26
CA ILE A 62 -12.14 -9.89 -6.41
C ILE A 62 -12.72 -10.01 -4.99
N GLN A 63 -13.08 -11.23 -4.60
CA GLN A 63 -13.48 -11.56 -3.24
C GLN A 63 -12.38 -12.32 -2.50
N PHE A 64 -12.12 -11.95 -1.26
CA PHE A 64 -11.17 -12.64 -0.37
C PHE A 64 -11.66 -12.57 1.08
N GLY A 65 -11.36 -13.59 1.87
CA GLY A 65 -11.65 -13.59 3.30
C GLY A 65 -10.71 -12.63 4.04
N ALA A 66 -11.20 -12.03 5.12
CA ALA A 66 -10.35 -11.22 6.01
C ALA A 66 -9.18 -12.06 6.53
N PHE A 67 -8.02 -11.42 6.70
CA PHE A 67 -6.82 -12.10 7.18
C PHE A 67 -5.98 -11.21 8.06
N PHE A 68 -5.21 -11.84 8.94
CA PHE A 68 -4.29 -11.13 9.82
C PHE A 68 -2.94 -10.97 9.13
N LEU A 69 -2.49 -9.73 9.02
CA LEU A 69 -1.19 -9.42 8.45
C LEU A 69 -0.37 -8.66 9.50
N PRO A 70 0.62 -9.30 10.14
CA PRO A 70 1.42 -8.64 11.16
C PRO A 70 2.25 -7.53 10.53
N ILE A 71 2.30 -6.39 11.20
CA ILE A 71 3.20 -5.29 10.84
C ILE A 71 4.58 -5.63 11.38
N THR A 72 5.57 -5.66 10.51
CA THR A 72 6.93 -6.10 10.85
C THR A 72 7.97 -5.27 10.14
N ALA A 73 9.00 -4.86 10.87
CA ALA A 73 10.16 -4.13 10.38
C ALA A 73 9.87 -2.72 9.84
N VAL A 74 10.93 -1.92 9.80
CA VAL A 74 10.99 -0.61 9.16
C VAL A 74 12.09 -0.68 8.12
N GLY A 75 11.87 -0.05 6.98
CA GLY A 75 12.84 -0.01 5.90
C GLY A 75 12.77 1.28 5.12
N THR A 76 13.57 1.35 4.07
CA THR A 76 13.63 2.52 3.20
C THR A 76 13.66 2.15 1.72
N PHE A 77 13.22 3.06 0.86
CA PHE A 77 13.48 3.01 -0.58
C PHE A 77 14.35 4.18 -1.01
N PRO A 78 15.35 3.99 -1.88
CA PRO A 78 15.87 2.68 -2.31
C PRO A 78 16.55 1.93 -1.13
N PRO A 79 16.69 0.60 -1.19
CA PRO A 79 17.28 -0.19 -0.11
C PRO A 79 18.78 0.08 0.11
N LYS A 80 19.45 0.76 -0.82
CA LYS A 80 20.85 1.19 -0.72
C LYS A 80 20.97 2.64 -1.23
N GLY A 81 21.79 3.43 -0.56
CA GLY A 81 21.96 4.86 -0.86
C GLY A 81 21.05 5.76 0.00
N PRO A 82 20.97 7.06 -0.32
CA PRO A 82 20.17 7.99 0.47
C PRO A 82 18.67 7.65 0.39
N PRO A 83 17.99 7.48 1.54
CA PRO A 83 16.60 7.08 1.57
C PRO A 83 15.70 8.21 1.05
N LYS A 84 14.71 7.86 0.23
CA LYS A 84 13.67 8.75 -0.28
C LYS A 84 12.32 8.51 0.39
N ILE A 85 12.06 7.28 0.82
CA ILE A 85 10.82 6.85 1.46
C ILE A 85 11.19 5.98 2.66
N ILE A 86 10.54 6.22 3.80
CA ILE A 86 10.52 5.30 4.94
C ILE A 86 9.21 4.52 4.87
N TRP A 87 9.27 3.22 5.09
CA TRP A 87 8.10 2.35 5.05
C TRP A 87 8.12 1.37 6.22
N ILE A 88 6.93 0.86 6.55
CA ILE A 88 6.74 -0.19 7.54
C ILE A 88 6.33 -1.46 6.79
N GLY A 89 6.98 -2.56 7.11
CA GLY A 89 6.77 -3.82 6.43
C GLY A 89 5.59 -4.60 7.01
N VAL A 90 5.26 -5.67 6.32
CA VAL A 90 4.28 -6.67 6.75
C VAL A 90 4.90 -8.06 6.69
N GLY A 91 4.33 -9.00 7.45
CA GLY A 91 4.77 -10.39 7.47
C GLY A 91 4.83 -11.01 6.07
N ARG A 92 5.83 -11.87 5.84
CA ARG A 92 6.05 -12.54 4.55
C ARG A 92 5.24 -13.83 4.45
N GLY A 93 4.87 -14.21 3.23
CA GLY A 93 4.33 -15.54 2.94
C GLY A 93 2.87 -15.76 3.35
N HIS A 94 2.10 -14.68 3.61
CA HIS A 94 0.69 -14.83 3.95
C HIS A 94 -0.13 -15.34 2.73
N PRO A 95 -0.76 -16.53 2.77
CA PRO A 95 -1.41 -17.13 1.60
C PRO A 95 -2.51 -16.25 1.00
N HIS A 96 -3.33 -15.61 1.84
CA HIS A 96 -4.38 -14.71 1.38
C HIS A 96 -3.83 -13.45 0.69
N LEU A 97 -2.76 -12.83 1.20
CA LEU A 97 -2.12 -11.69 0.54
C LEU A 97 -1.58 -12.08 -0.84
N PHE A 98 -0.96 -13.27 -0.94
CA PHE A 98 -0.48 -13.79 -2.23
C PHE A 98 -1.62 -14.03 -3.22
N GLN A 99 -2.74 -14.61 -2.77
CA GLN A 99 -3.92 -14.83 -3.60
C GLN A 99 -4.52 -13.52 -4.11
N VAL A 100 -4.65 -12.51 -3.25
CA VAL A 100 -5.15 -11.18 -3.63
C VAL A 100 -4.20 -10.53 -4.64
N HIS A 101 -2.89 -10.52 -4.37
CA HIS A 101 -1.88 -9.97 -5.28
C HIS A 101 -1.86 -10.66 -6.65
N LYS A 102 -2.15 -11.97 -6.73
CA LYS A 102 -2.22 -12.72 -8.00
C LYS A 102 -3.45 -12.39 -8.85
N ARG A 103 -4.51 -11.86 -8.23
CA ARG A 103 -5.77 -11.51 -8.92
C ARG A 103 -5.80 -10.07 -9.40
N VAL A 104 -4.96 -9.21 -8.82
CA VAL A 104 -4.68 -7.84 -9.29
C VAL A 104 -3.72 -7.91 -10.47
#